data_AF-A0A3C0XIN2-F1
#
_entry.id   AF-A0A3C0XIN2-F1
#
_cell.length_a   1.000
_cell.length_b   1.000
_cell.length_c   1.000
_cell.angle_alpha   90.00
_cell.angle_beta   90.00
_cell.angle_gamma   90.00
#
_symmetry.space_group_name_H-M   'P 1'
#
loop_
_entity.id
_entity.type
_entity.pdbx_description
1 polymer ?
#
loop_
_entity_poly.entity_id
_entity_poly.type
_entity_poly.pdbx_seq_one_letter_code
_entity_poly.pdbx_strand_id
1 'polypeptide(L)' 'MPIETVIRLSGGPLSNKIVNAGPVKLGSLIRLTRQSGSPVFYRITKVDEVPNRTSYTASAKFEPKGDIRPAS' A
#
# COMPACT_ATOMS: atom_id res chain seq x y z
N MET A 1 -9.80 -12.39 15.92
CA MET A 1 -8.39 -12.12 15.57
C MET A 1 -8.38 -10.97 14.58
N PRO A 2 -7.53 -9.94 14.73
CA PRO A 2 -7.42 -8.90 13.71
C PRO A 2 -6.90 -9.54 12.42
N ILE A 3 -7.53 -9.20 11.31
CA ILE A 3 -7.08 -9.68 10.00
C ILE A 3 -5.91 -8.79 9.57
N GLU A 4 -4.74 -9.39 9.40
CA GLU A 4 -3.55 -8.69 8.91
C GLU A 4 -3.43 -8.87 7.39
N THR A 5 -3.32 -7.75 6.66
CA THR A 5 -3.02 -7.78 5.23
C THR A 5 -1.54 -7.49 5.02
N VAL A 6 -0.86 -8.40 4.36
CA VAL A 6 0.55 -8.27 3.97
C VAL A 6 0.61 -7.65 2.59
N ILE A 7 1.15 -6.43 2.49
CA ILE A 7 1.28 -5.71 1.23
C ILE A 7 2.72 -5.75 0.74
N ARG A 8 2.91 -6.19 -0.50
CA ARG A 8 4.19 -6.12 -1.22
C ARG A 8 4.25 -4.84 -2.03
N LEU A 9 5.19 -3.96 -1.69
CA LEU A 9 5.41 -2.72 -2.42
C LEU A 9 6.34 -2.96 -3.62
N SER A 10 5.93 -2.45 -4.77
CA SER A 10 6.70 -2.50 -6.01
C SER A 10 6.87 -1.11 -6.60
N GLY A 11 8.08 -0.79 -7.05
CA GLY A 11 8.44 0.53 -7.55
C GLY A 11 8.60 1.58 -6.46
N GLY A 12 9.22 2.70 -6.83
CA GLY A 12 9.44 3.82 -5.93
C GLY A 12 10.46 3.56 -4.80
N PRO A 13 10.57 4.51 -3.85
CA PRO A 13 11.64 4.53 -2.86
C PRO A 13 11.52 3.49 -1.74
N LEU A 14 10.37 2.83 -1.59
CA LEU A 14 10.13 1.76 -0.61
C LEU A 14 9.85 0.41 -1.28
N SER A 15 10.29 0.23 -2.54
CA SER A 15 10.14 -1.04 -3.26
C SER A 15 10.75 -2.22 -2.48
N ASN A 16 10.21 -3.42 -2.65
CA ASN A 16 10.58 -4.64 -1.92
C ASN A 16 10.36 -4.59 -0.40
N LYS A 17 9.71 -3.54 0.12
CA LYS A 17 9.26 -3.53 1.51
C LYS A 17 7.91 -4.25 1.64
N ILE A 18 7.78 -5.02 2.72
CA ILE A 18 6.52 -5.63 3.14
C ILE A 18 5.92 -4.77 4.24
N VAL A 19 4.61 -4.51 4.15
CA VAL A 19 3.87 -3.72 5.13
C VAL A 19 2.66 -4.51 5.61
N ASN A 20 2.53 -4.67 6.93
CA ASN A 20 1.30 -5.14 7.54
C ASN A 20 0.37 -3.94 7.67
N ALA A 21 -0.75 -3.99 6.94
CA ALA A 21 -1.84 -3.04 7.10
C ALA A 21 -3.10 -3.79 7.53
N GLY A 22 -4.10 -3.03 7.98
CA GLY A 22 -5.44 -3.55 8.19
C GLY A 22 -6.11 -3.97 6.88
N PRO A 23 -7.45 -4.09 6.86
CA PRO A 23 -8.17 -4.42 5.64
C PRO A 23 -7.89 -3.37 4.55
N VAL A 24 -7.43 -3.82 3.38
CA VAL A 24 -7.20 -2.98 2.20
C VAL A 24 -8.09 -3.44 1.06
N LYS A 25 -8.55 -2.49 0.24
CA LYS A 25 -9.35 -2.78 -0.95
C LYS A 25 -8.54 -2.54 -2.21
N LEU A 26 -8.87 -3.25 -3.28
CA LEU A 26 -8.30 -2.99 -4.60
C LEU A 26 -8.49 -1.51 -4.99
N GLY A 27 -7.43 -0.89 -5.52
CA GLY A 27 -7.44 0.52 -5.88
C GLY A 27 -7.26 1.50 -4.70
N SER A 28 -7.22 1.02 -3.45
CA SER A 28 -6.96 1.87 -2.28
C SER A 28 -5.56 2.47 -2.32
N LEU A 29 -5.44 3.70 -1.81
CA LEU A 29 -4.16 4.39 -1.68
C LEU A 29 -3.60 4.22 -0.25
N ILE A 30 -2.37 3.72 -0.17
CA ILE A 30 -1.61 3.62 1.07
C ILE A 30 -0.66 4.81 1.14
N ARG A 31 -0.69 5.51 2.27
CA ARG A 31 0.29 6.55 2.62
C ARG A 31 1.31 5.96 3.60
N LEU A 32 2.57 5.93 3.18
CA LEU A 32 3.69 5.51 4.02
C LEU A 32 4.61 6.69 4.28
N THR A 33 4.92 6.95 5.55
CA THR A 33 5.86 8.02 5.92
C THR A 33 7.28 7.47 5.90
N ARG A 34 8.16 8.09 5.10
CA ARG A 34 9.61 7.80 5.16
C ARG A 34 10.21 8.40 6.43
N GLN A 35 11.34 7.85 6.89
CA GLN A 35 12.12 8.46 7.96
C GLN A 35 12.53 9.91 7.65
N SER A 36 12.66 10.27 6.37
CA SER A 36 12.90 11.65 5.92
C SER A 36 11.70 12.59 6.09
N GLY A 37 10.58 12.14 6.67
CA GLY A 37 9.34 12.91 6.87
C GLY A 37 8.46 13.05 5.63
N SER A 38 8.95 12.72 4.43
CA SER A 38 8.17 12.84 3.19
C SER A 38 7.23 11.64 3.00
N PRO A 39 5.90 11.86 2.84
CA PRO A 39 4.97 10.79 2.57
C PRO A 39 5.18 10.22 1.17
N VAL A 40 5.00 8.90 1.04
CA VAL A 40 5.07 8.15 -0.21
C VAL A 40 3.75 7.43 -0.38
N PHE A 41 3.22 7.46 -1.60
CA PHE A 41 1.91 6.90 -1.90
C PHE A 41 2.05 5.66 -2.78
N TYR A 42 1.30 4.63 -2.42
CA TYR A 42 1.25 3.36 -3.12
C TYR A 42 -0.20 3.00 -3.39
N ARG A 43 -0.52 2.61 -4.62
CA ARG A 43 -1.86 2.16 -4.98
C ARG A 43 -1.90 0.65 -4.98
N ILE A 44 -2.89 0.08 -4.29
CA ILE A 44 -3.16 -1.36 -4.32
C ILE A 44 -3.60 -1.74 -5.73
N THR A 45 -2.79 -2.54 -6.40
CA THR A 45 -3.05 -3.05 -7.76
C THR A 45 -3.54 -4.48 -7.75
N LYS A 46 -3.36 -5.21 -6.65
CA LYS A 46 -3.85 -6.57 -6.49
C LYS A 46 -4.21 -6.84 -5.03
N VAL A 47 -5.33 -7.51 -4.81
CA VAL A 47 -5.69 -8.10 -3.52
C VAL A 47 -6.02 -9.56 -3.80
N ASP A 48 -5.30 -10.45 -3.15
CA ASP A 48 -5.53 -11.89 -3.19
C ASP A 48 -6.11 -12.29 -1.83
N GLU A 49 -7.40 -12.65 -1.86
CA GLU A 49 -8.07 -13.24 -0.71
C GLU A 49 -7.91 -14.75 -0.76
N VAL A 50 -7.26 -15.32 0.25
CA VAL A 50 -7.17 -16.76 0.38
C VAL A 50 -8.32 -17.22 1.28
N PRO A 51 -9.37 -17.86 0.72
CA PRO A 51 -10.45 -18.39 1.54
C PRO A 51 -9.86 -19.36 2.57
N ASN A 52 -10.32 -19.25 3.83
CA ASN A 52 -9.85 -19.99 5.00
C ASN A 52 -8.47 -19.60 5.58
N ARG A 53 -7.88 -18.46 5.19
CA ARG A 53 -6.77 -17.85 5.93
C ARG A 53 -7.20 -16.58 6.66
N THR A 54 -6.59 -16.35 7.81
CA THR A 54 -6.74 -15.11 8.60
C THR A 54 -5.91 -13.95 8.05
N SER A 55 -5.29 -14.10 6.88
CA SER A 55 -4.35 -13.14 6.32
C SER A 55 -4.62 -12.91 4.83
N TYR A 56 -4.63 -11.64 4.42
CA TYR A 56 -4.73 -11.25 3.02
C TYR A 56 -3.34 -10.94 2.46
N THR A 57 -3.12 -11.19 1.18
CA THR A 57 -1.92 -10.71 0.48
C THR A 57 -2.32 -9.68 -0.55
N ALA A 58 -1.68 -8.51 -0.52
CA ALA A 58 -1.90 -7.45 -1.49
C ALA A 58 -0.59 -7.07 -2.17
N SER A 59 -0.69 -6.57 -3.39
CA SER A 59 0.42 -5.93 -4.09
C SER A 59 0.06 -4.48 -4.33
N ALA A 60 1.03 -3.61 -4.09
CA ALA A 60 0.90 -2.19 -4.35
C ALA A 60 1.99 -1.73 -5.30
N LYS A 61 1.63 -0.84 -6.21
CA LYS A 61 2.57 -0.17 -7.09
C LYS A 61 2.76 1.26 -6.61
N PHE A 62 4.00 1.74 -6.64
CA PHE A 62 4.28 3.14 -6.37
C PHE A 62 3.48 4.00 -7.34
N GLU A 63 2.63 4.83 -6.77
CA GLU A 63 1.93 5.86 -7.52
C GLU A 63 2.60 7.17 -7.09
N PRO A 64 3.52 7.72 -7.91
CA PRO A 64 3.91 9.09 -7.68
C PRO A 64 2.60 9.86 -7.72
N LYS A 65 2.25 10.55 -6.63
CA LYS A 65 1.21 11.57 -6.70
C LYS A 65 1.72 12.59 -7.69
N GLY A 66 1.44 12.37 -8.98
CA GLY A 66 1.50 13.44 -9.97
C GLY A 66 0.62 14.52 -9.39
N ASP A 67 1.21 15.68 -9.16
CA ASP A 67 0.53 16.93 -8.84
C ASP A 67 -0.84 16.74 -8.17
N ILE A 68 -0.86 16.52 -6.86
CA ILE A 68 -1.87 17.23 -6.09
C ILE A 68 -1.46 18.69 -6.24
N ARG A 69 -1.92 19.35 -7.31
CA ARG A 69 -1.92 20.81 -7.39
C ARG A 69 -2.46 21.27 -6.03
N PRO A 70 -1.72 22.07 -5.25
CA PRO A 70 -2.39 22.81 -4.19
C PRO A 70 -3.51 23.58 -4.89
N ALA A 71 -4.76 23.38 -4.44
CA ALA A 71 -5.84 24.24 -4.88
C ALA A 71 -5.38 25.67 -4.60
N SER A 72 -5.22 26.45 -5.68
CA SER A 72 -4.84 27.85 -5.62
C SER A 72 -6.01 28.72 -5.18
#